data_AF-A0A938MMZ0-F1
#
_entry.id   AF-A0A938MMZ0-F1
#
_cell.length_a   1.000
_cell.length_b   1.000
_cell.length_c   1.000
_cell.angle_alpha   90.00
_cell.angle_beta   90.00
_cell.angle_gamma   90.00
#
_symmetry.space_group_name_H-M   'P 1'
#
loop_
_entity.id
_entity.type
_entity.pdbx_description
1 polymer ?
#
loop_
_entity_poly.entity_id
_entity_poly.type
_entity_poly.pdbx_seq_one_letter_code
_entity_poly.pdbx_strand_id
1 'polypeptide(L)' 'MAKQTALNEWLNKAIARELAVTVQYMWQHVMAIGMDSPAIREVFEDVAIEEMKHAEEIAERL' A
#
# COMPACT_ATOMS: atom_id res chain seq x y z
N MET A 1 17.26 -25.17 -3.69
CA MET A 1 16.51 -23.92 -3.48
C MET A 1 17.01 -22.91 -4.51
N ALA A 2 16.12 -22.30 -5.30
CA ALA A 2 16.53 -21.33 -6.32
C ALA A 2 17.24 -20.14 -5.65
N LYS A 3 18.32 -19.64 -6.25
CA LYS A 3 19.08 -18.51 -5.72
C LYS A 3 18.26 -17.23 -5.95
N GLN A 4 17.98 -16.48 -4.88
CA GLN A 4 17.30 -15.19 -4.96
C GLN A 4 18.08 -14.27 -5.92
N THR A 5 17.40 -13.66 -6.89
CA THR A 5 18.02 -12.67 -7.78
C THR A 5 17.93 -11.27 -7.17
N ALA A 6 18.76 -10.34 -7.62
CA ALA A 6 18.65 -8.94 -7.24
C ALA A 6 17.27 -8.36 -7.55
N LEU A 7 16.65 -8.79 -8.67
CA LEU A 7 15.27 -8.40 -9.01
C LEU A 7 14.28 -8.85 -7.93
N ASN A 8 14.36 -10.10 -7.48
CA ASN A 8 13.44 -10.62 -6.47
C ASN A 8 13.59 -9.88 -5.13
N GLU A 9 14.79 -9.41 -4.78
CA GLU A 9 14.98 -8.56 -3.59
C GLU A 9 14.29 -7.19 -3.72
N TRP A 10 14.35 -6.57 -4.90
CA TRP A 10 13.65 -5.32 -5.17
C TRP A 10 12.13 -5.48 -5.18
N LEU A 11 11.62 -6.57 -5.76
CA LEU A 11 10.18 -6.87 -5.74
C LEU A 11 9.68 -7.06 -4.30
N ASN A 12 10.41 -7.80 -3.46
CA ASN A 12 10.07 -7.94 -2.03
C ASN A 12 10.08 -6.59 -1.30
N LYS A 13 11.05 -5.72 -1.57
CA LYS A 13 11.10 -4.37 -0.98
C LYS A 13 9.91 -3.50 -1.43
N ALA A 14 9.52 -3.60 -2.69
CA ALA A 14 8.38 -2.88 -3.22
C ALA A 14 7.07 -3.37 -2.59
N ILE A 15 6.84 -4.68 -2.51
CA ILE A 15 5.68 -5.27 -1.80
C ILE A 15 5.62 -4.77 -0.35
N ALA A 16 6.74 -4.85 0.38
CA ALA A 16 6.80 -4.37 1.76
C ALA A 16 6.49 -2.88 1.89
N ARG A 17 6.91 -2.07 0.90
CA ARG A 17 6.60 -0.64 0.85
C ARG A 17 5.11 -0.41 0.65
N GLU A 18 4.49 -1.06 -0.34
CA GLU A 18 3.08 -0.86 -0.64
C GLU A 18 2.16 -1.32 0.50
N LEU A 19 2.50 -2.42 1.18
CA LEU A 19 1.78 -2.85 2.37
C LEU A 19 1.90 -1.84 3.52
N ALA A 20 3.07 -1.23 3.72
CA ALA A 20 3.25 -0.20 4.74
C ALA A 20 2.44 1.07 4.42
N VAL A 21 2.40 1.48 3.15
CA VAL A 21 1.64 2.64 2.67
C VAL A 21 0.13 2.38 2.76
N THR A 22 -0.34 1.18 2.41
CA THR A 22 -1.73 0.73 2.60
C THR A 22 -2.18 0.91 4.05
N VAL A 23 -1.40 0.40 5.00
CA VAL A 23 -1.70 0.53 6.43
C VAL A 23 -1.69 1.99 6.88
N GLN A 24 -0.74 2.78 6.36
CA GLN A 24 -0.63 4.21 6.67
C GLN A 24 -1.88 4.98 6.24
N TYR A 25 -2.29 4.86 4.97
CA TYR A 25 -3.44 5.60 4.45
C TYR A 25 -4.75 5.12 5.06
N MET A 26 -4.91 3.82 5.31
CA MET A 26 -6.09 3.32 6.02
C MET A 26 -6.17 3.85 7.45
N TRP A 27 -5.02 3.97 8.15
CA TRP A 27 -4.98 4.62 9.46
C TRP A 27 -5.35 6.11 9.38
N GLN A 28 -4.88 6.82 8.36
CA GLN A 28 -5.24 8.22 8.12
C GLN A 28 -6.72 8.39 7.80
N HIS A 29 -7.32 7.48 7.03
CA HIS A 29 -8.77 7.43 6.82
C HIS A 29 -9.52 7.33 8.15
N VAL A 30 -9.13 6.40 9.04
CA VAL A 30 -9.77 6.21 10.35
C VAL A 30 -9.65 7.47 11.21
N MET A 31 -8.46 8.09 11.23
CA MET A 31 -8.12 9.25 12.03
C MET A 31 -8.65 10.58 11.48
N ALA A 32 -9.06 10.63 10.21
CA ALA A 32 -9.65 11.81 9.60
C ALA A 32 -11.02 12.09 10.24
N ILE A 33 -11.05 13.08 11.15
CA ILE A 33 -12.23 13.63 11.82
C ILE A 33 -12.25 15.17 11.71
N GLY A 34 -13.45 15.80 11.66
CA GLY A 34 -13.62 17.27 11.60
C GLY A 34 -14.51 17.76 10.45
N MET A 35 -14.75 19.07 10.35
CA MET A 35 -15.67 19.68 9.37
C MET A 35 -15.22 19.48 7.91
N ASP A 36 -13.93 19.62 7.63
CA ASP A 36 -13.34 19.43 6.28
C ASP A 36 -12.87 17.98 6.05
N SER A 37 -13.08 17.12 7.03
CA SER A 37 -12.58 15.75 7.03
C SER A 37 -13.25 14.78 6.06
N PRO A 38 -14.54 14.91 5.68
CA PRO A 38 -15.18 13.92 4.83
C PRO A 38 -14.48 13.75 3.47
N ALA A 39 -14.11 14.86 2.83
CA ALA A 39 -13.50 14.82 1.49
C ALA A 39 -12.11 14.15 1.49
N ILE A 40 -11.26 14.44 2.48
CA ILE A 40 -9.92 13.85 2.54
C ILE A 40 -9.94 12.41 3.05
N ARG A 41 -10.96 12.05 3.83
CA ARG A 41 -11.15 10.70 4.38
C ARG A 41 -11.40 9.68 3.27
N GLU A 42 -12.26 10.00 2.31
CA GLU A 42 -12.53 9.13 1.15
C GLU A 42 -11.26 8.93 0.31
N VAL A 43 -10.51 10.00 0.04
CA VAL A 43 -9.24 9.93 -0.70
C VAL A 43 -8.24 8.99 -0.01
N PHE A 44 -8.13 9.02 1.32
CA PHE A 44 -7.23 8.10 2.03
C PHE A 44 -7.65 6.63 1.92
N GLU A 45 -8.95 6.34 1.89
CA GLU A 45 -9.43 4.97 1.68
C GLU A 45 -9.14 4.50 0.26
N ASP A 46 -9.46 5.32 -0.73
CA ASP A 46 -9.23 5.01 -2.15
C ASP A 46 -7.75 4.73 -2.42
N VAL A 47 -6.85 5.58 -1.91
CA VAL A 47 -5.40 5.40 -2.06
C VAL A 47 -4.94 4.15 -1.31
N ALA A 48 -5.41 3.89 -0.09
CA ALA A 48 -5.05 2.66 0.63
C ALA A 48 -5.43 1.39 -0.15
N ILE A 49 -6.60 1.38 -0.79
CA ILE A 49 -7.06 0.26 -1.62
C ILE A 49 -6.21 0.13 -2.89
N GLU A 50 -5.84 1.24 -3.53
CA GLU A 50 -5.00 1.26 -4.72
C GLU A 50 -3.60 0.68 -4.43
N GLU A 51 -2.97 1.08 -3.33
CA GLU A 51 -1.65 0.58 -2.94
C GLU A 51 -1.67 -0.91 -2.58
N MET A 52 -2.80 -1.42 -2.05
CA MET A 52 -2.97 -2.86 -1.84
C MET A 52 -3.01 -3.64 -3.16
N LYS A 53 -3.60 -3.07 -4.21
CA LYS A 53 -3.59 -3.67 -5.56
C LYS A 53 -2.20 -3.63 -6.17
N HIS A 54 -1.45 -2.53 -6.01
CA HIS A 54 -0.05 -2.48 -6.42
C HIS A 54 0.78 -3.58 -5.72
N ALA A 55 0.57 -3.78 -4.41
CA ALA A 55 1.23 -4.86 -3.66
C ALA A 55 0.90 -6.24 -4.25
N GLU A 56 -0.36 -6.49 -4.61
CA GLU A 56 -0.81 -7.73 -5.27
C GLU A 56 -0.13 -7.94 -6.63
N GLU A 57 -0.16 -6.94 -7.52
CA GLU A 57 0.45 -7.02 -8.85
C GLU A 57 1.97 -7.29 -8.78
N ILE A 58 2.67 -6.69 -7.81
CA ILE A 58 4.10 -6.94 -7.62
C ILE A 58 4.34 -8.34 -7.04
N ALA A 59 3.47 -8.81 -6.15
CA ALA A 59 3.55 -10.15 -5.58
C ALA A 59 3.27 -11.25 -6.60
N GLU A 60 2.33 -11.06 -7.53
CA GLU A 60 2.09 -11.99 -8.65
C GLU A 60 3.31 -12.16 -9.56
N ARG A 61 4.17 -11.14 -9.63
CA ARG A 61 5.40 -11.15 -10.42
C ARG A 61 6.60 -11.80 -9.72
N LEU A 62 6.59 -11.88 -8.39
CA LEU A 62 7.72 -12.35 -7.57
C LEU A 62 7.92 -13.87 -7.65
#